data_AF-F4RBP2-F1
#
_entry.id   AF-F4RBP2-F1
#
_cell.length_a   1.000
_cell.length_b   1.000
_cell.length_c   1.000
_cell.angle_alpha   90.00
_cell.angle_beta   90.00
_cell.angle_gamma   90.00
#
_symmetry.space_group_name_H-M   'P 1'
#
loop_
_entity.id
_entity.type
_entity.pdbx_description
1 polymer ?
#
loop_
_entity_poly.entity_id
_entity_poly.type
_entity_poly.pdbx_seq_one_letter_code
_entity_poly.pdbx_strand_id
1 'polypeptide(L)'
;MSWVRANPIFFLVLVFLLAGDLGSHIFADANYIECNYWWERPTKDNGNRDQCAVSNDGVPTYYTCKGCKRGDGKSPSADNCIDPHGRPLSTTGSFNCDGGVENNPESNSVRPIICYHLEAGVPMTYRCKTRHLHQRCPTESCTKR
;
A
#
# COMPACT_ATOMS: atom_id res chain seq x y z
N MET A 1 11.07 -48.67 -30.53
CA MET A 1 10.60 -47.33 -30.10
C MET A 1 11.72 -46.34 -30.37
N SER A 2 11.62 -45.58 -31.45
CA SER A 2 12.63 -44.59 -31.86
C SER A 2 12.44 -43.34 -31.01
N TRP A 3 13.42 -43.05 -30.16
CA TRP A 3 13.41 -41.85 -29.32
C TRP A 3 13.69 -40.65 -30.23
N VAL A 4 12.63 -39.90 -30.55
CA VAL A 4 12.71 -38.68 -31.34
C VAL A 4 13.65 -37.73 -30.60
N ARG A 5 14.81 -37.43 -31.20
CA ARG A 5 15.74 -36.42 -30.70
C ARG A 5 14.99 -35.09 -30.64
N ALA A 6 14.49 -34.75 -29.45
CA ALA A 6 13.88 -33.46 -29.19
C ALA A 6 14.93 -32.39 -29.52
N ASN A 7 14.57 -31.49 -30.43
CA ASN A 7 15.49 -30.54 -31.03
C ASN A 7 16.01 -29.57 -29.95
N PRO A 8 17.32 -29.55 -29.63
CA PRO A 8 17.86 -28.78 -28.51
C PRO A 8 17.62 -27.27 -28.63
N ILE A 9 17.36 -26.79 -29.85
CA ILE A 9 16.98 -25.40 -30.13
C ILE A 9 15.66 -25.04 -29.46
N PHE A 10 14.69 -25.96 -29.42
CA PHE A 10 13.39 -25.70 -28.80
C PHE A 10 13.50 -25.50 -27.28
N PHE A 11 14.40 -26.25 -26.62
CA PHE A 11 14.65 -26.07 -25.19
C PHE A 11 15.32 -24.72 -24.87
N LEU A 12 16.25 -24.28 -25.72
CA LEU A 12 16.90 -22.98 -25.55
C LEU A 12 15.89 -21.82 -25.70
N VAL A 13 15.04 -21.88 -26.73
CA VAL A 13 14.00 -20.85 -26.94
C VAL A 13 13.02 -20.81 -25.78
N LEU A 14 12.62 -21.97 -25.24
CA LEU A 14 11.71 -22.04 -24.09
C LEU A 14 12.32 -21.41 -22.82
N VAL A 15 13.61 -21.65 -22.57
CA VAL A 15 14.33 -21.05 -21.42
C VAL A 15 14.45 -19.53 -21.57
N PHE A 16 14.74 -19.01 -22.77
CA PHE A 16 14.79 -17.57 -23.01
C PHE A 16 13.42 -16.89 -22.89
N LEU A 17 12.35 -17.55 -23.35
CA LEU A 17 10.99 -17.04 -23.19
C LEU A 17 10.55 -17.04 -21.73
N LEU A 18 10.86 -18.09 -20.96
CA LEU A 18 10.57 -18.15 -19.52
C LEU A 18 11.38 -17.11 -18.74
N ALA A 19 12.69 -16.97 -19.01
CA ALA A 19 13.52 -15.98 -18.33
C ALA A 19 13.15 -14.53 -18.70
N GLY A 20 12.70 -14.29 -19.93
CA GLY A 20 12.23 -12.97 -20.38
C GLY A 20 10.87 -12.58 -19.82
N ASP A 21 9.93 -13.53 -19.73
CA ASP A 21 8.55 -13.28 -19.27
C ASP A 21 8.41 -13.28 -17.74
N LEU A 22 9.25 -14.06 -17.02
CA LEU A 22 9.32 -14.00 -15.55
C LEU A 22 10.19 -12.83 -15.05
N GLY A 23 11.12 -12.34 -15.87
CA GLY A 23 12.02 -11.23 -15.50
C GLY A 23 11.34 -9.86 -15.41
N SER A 24 10.20 -9.65 -16.06
CA SER A 24 9.47 -8.38 -16.07
C SER A 24 8.50 -8.21 -14.88
N HIS A 25 8.17 -9.29 -14.16
CA HIS A 25 7.09 -9.29 -13.16
C HIS A 25 7.46 -9.78 -11.75
N ILE A 26 8.70 -10.22 -11.49
CA ILE A 26 9.16 -10.73 -10.17
C ILE A 26 10.22 -9.81 -9.53
N PHE A 27 10.04 -8.50 -9.64
CA PHE A 27 10.66 -7.59 -8.68
C PHE A 27 9.57 -7.14 -7.71
N ALA A 28 9.21 -8.04 -6.79
CA ALA A 28 8.69 -7.59 -5.50
C ALA A 28 9.82 -6.76 -4.89
N ASP A 29 9.74 -5.44 -5.06
CA ASP A 29 10.79 -4.54 -4.62
C ASP A 29 10.87 -4.60 -3.09
N ALA A 30 11.78 -5.45 -2.61
CA ALA A 30 12.00 -5.72 -1.19
C ALA A 30 12.54 -4.50 -0.44
N ASN A 31 12.78 -3.38 -1.14
CA ASN A 31 13.32 -2.17 -0.55
C ASN A 31 12.24 -1.23 -0.02
N TYR A 32 10.96 -1.64 0.00
CA TYR A 32 9.88 -0.80 0.53
C TYR A 32 9.20 -1.38 1.78
N ILE A 33 8.96 -0.50 2.74
CA ILE A 33 8.06 -0.72 3.86
C ILE A 33 6.64 -0.42 3.37
N GLU A 34 5.75 -1.42 3.44
CA GLU A 34 4.34 -1.24 3.11
C GLU A 34 3.54 -0.96 4.40
N CYS A 35 3.06 0.27 4.55
CA CYS A 35 2.42 0.78 5.77
C CYS A 35 0.99 0.23 5.91
N ASN A 36 0.87 -1.06 6.26
CA ASN A 36 -0.41 -1.77 6.31
C ASN A 36 -1.25 -1.47 7.56
N TYR A 37 -0.64 -0.93 8.62
CA TYR A 37 -1.34 -0.61 9.87
C TYR A 37 -1.73 0.86 9.94
N TRP A 38 -0.74 1.75 9.81
CA TRP A 38 -0.94 3.19 9.89
C TRP A 38 0.00 3.93 8.96
N TRP A 39 -0.45 5.04 8.38
CA TRP A 39 0.39 5.97 7.65
C TRP A 39 -0.15 7.38 7.85
N GLU A 40 0.76 8.34 8.00
CA GLU A 40 0.44 9.76 8.08
C GLU A 40 1.41 10.53 7.20
N ARG A 41 0.86 11.50 6.46
CA ARG A 41 1.65 12.41 5.63
C ARG A 41 2.55 13.32 6.51
N PRO A 42 3.54 14.00 5.91
CA PRO A 42 4.30 15.02 6.60
C PRO A 42 3.40 16.16 7.08
N THR A 43 3.50 16.47 8.38
CA THR A 43 2.85 17.59 9.05
C THR A 43 3.88 18.35 9.89
N LYS A 44 3.56 19.57 10.34
CA LYS A 44 4.46 20.31 11.22
C LYS A 44 4.67 19.57 12.55
N ASP A 45 3.64 18.89 13.02
CA ASP A 45 3.63 18.20 14.32
C ASP A 45 4.50 16.94 14.32
N ASN A 46 4.65 16.28 13.17
CA ASN A 46 5.54 15.12 13.01
C ASN A 46 6.93 15.47 12.45
N GLY A 47 7.33 16.74 12.54
CA GLY A 47 8.65 17.20 12.10
C GLY A 47 8.82 17.20 10.58
N ASN A 48 7.72 17.35 9.83
CA ASN A 48 7.65 17.28 8.38
C ASN A 48 8.20 15.95 7.83
N ARG A 49 7.81 14.83 8.44
CA ARG A 49 8.21 13.48 8.01
C ARG A 49 7.02 12.57 7.88
N ASP A 50 7.07 11.67 6.91
CA ASP A 50 6.07 10.61 6.82
C ASP A 50 6.19 9.69 8.02
N GLN A 51 5.04 9.30 8.57
CA GLN A 51 4.97 8.27 9.59
C GLN A 51 4.35 7.02 9.00
N CYS A 52 4.87 5.87 9.38
CA CYS A 52 4.46 4.58 8.85
C CYS A 52 4.45 3.56 9.97
N ALA A 53 3.43 2.71 10.04
CA ALA A 53 3.45 1.55 10.88
C ALA A 53 3.05 0.30 10.10
N VAL A 54 3.71 -0.79 10.45
CA VAL A 54 3.47 -2.12 9.90
C VAL A 54 3.09 -3.05 11.04
N SER A 55 2.04 -3.84 10.84
CA SER A 55 1.63 -4.89 11.77
C SER A 55 1.44 -6.18 10.98
N ASN A 56 2.28 -7.17 11.25
CA ASN A 56 2.17 -8.52 10.66
C ASN A 56 1.62 -9.51 11.70
N ASP A 57 1.98 -9.34 12.96
CA ASP A 57 1.64 -10.25 14.06
C ASP A 57 0.70 -9.59 15.10
N GLY A 58 -0.01 -8.54 14.70
CA GLY A 58 -0.86 -7.75 15.59
C GLY A 58 -0.11 -6.69 16.42
N VAL A 59 1.22 -6.78 16.52
CA VAL A 59 2.05 -5.75 17.16
C VAL A 59 2.56 -4.75 16.11
N PRO A 60 2.16 -3.47 16.17
CA PRO A 60 2.62 -2.48 15.21
C PRO A 60 4.07 -2.06 15.47
N THR A 61 4.89 -2.09 14.42
CA THR A 61 6.21 -1.46 14.39
C THR A 61 6.12 -0.10 13.71
N TYR A 62 6.65 0.95 14.35
CA TYR A 62 6.58 2.32 13.87
C TYR A 62 7.89 2.77 13.21
N TYR A 63 7.75 3.57 12.16
CA TYR A 63 8.83 4.13 11.36
C TYR A 63 8.57 5.61 11.10
N THR A 64 9.65 6.38 11.08
CA THR A 64 9.67 7.76 10.60
C THR A 64 10.49 7.81 9.32
N CYS A 65 9.89 8.28 8.23
CA CYS A 65 10.48 8.25 6.90
C CYS A 65 10.67 9.67 6.34
N LYS A 66 11.75 9.91 5.59
CA LYS A 66 11.98 11.21 4.92
C LYS A 66 10.96 11.51 3.83
N GLY A 67 10.42 10.47 3.20
CA GLY A 67 9.44 10.59 2.14
C GLY A 67 8.87 9.23 1.78
N CYS A 68 7.55 9.11 1.75
CA CYS A 68 6.86 7.93 1.27
C CYS A 68 6.19 8.23 -0.05
N LYS A 69 6.50 7.43 -1.09
CA LYS A 69 5.85 7.51 -2.39
C LYS A 69 5.74 6.10 -2.95
N ARG A 70 4.57 5.77 -3.48
CA ARG A 70 4.39 4.55 -4.26
C ARG A 70 4.99 4.73 -5.65
N GLY A 71 5.58 3.67 -6.20
CA GLY A 71 6.15 3.68 -7.55
C GLY A 71 5.12 3.90 -8.65
N ASP A 72 3.84 3.62 -8.39
CA ASP A 72 2.72 3.89 -9.31
C ASP A 72 2.14 5.30 -9.20
N GLY A 73 2.69 6.14 -8.32
CA GLY A 73 2.24 7.52 -8.09
C GLY A 73 0.86 7.66 -7.46
N LYS A 74 0.22 6.56 -7.06
CA LYS A 74 -1.11 6.59 -6.44
C LYS A 74 -1.02 6.93 -4.96
N SER A 75 -2.06 7.56 -4.43
CA SER A 75 -2.26 7.73 -2.99
C SER A 75 -2.71 6.41 -2.36
N PRO A 76 -2.53 6.24 -1.04
CA PRO A 76 -3.19 5.14 -0.35
C PRO A 76 -4.71 5.34 -0.44
N SER A 77 -5.45 4.23 -0.43
CA SER A 77 -6.89 4.26 -0.66
C SER A 77 -7.60 3.11 0.06
N ALA A 78 -8.91 3.28 0.24
CA ALA A 78 -9.78 2.33 0.93
C ALA A 78 -11.14 2.22 0.25
N ASP A 79 -11.82 1.10 0.44
CA ASP A 79 -13.10 0.80 -0.21
C ASP A 79 -14.27 0.83 0.76
N ASN A 80 -15.46 1.06 0.18
CA ASN A 80 -16.73 1.08 0.89
C ASN A 80 -16.63 2.03 2.09
N CYS A 81 -16.45 3.32 1.79
CA CYS A 81 -16.30 4.36 2.78
C CYS A 81 -17.61 5.06 3.08
N ILE A 82 -17.72 5.59 4.29
CA ILE A 82 -18.75 6.53 4.72
C ILE A 82 -18.10 7.88 5.02
N ASP A 83 -18.86 8.94 4.76
CA ASP A 83 -18.50 10.32 5.07
C ASP A 83 -18.50 10.57 6.60
N PRO A 84 -18.01 11.75 7.05
CA PRO A 84 -18.04 12.12 8.47
C PRO A 84 -19.44 12.10 9.11
N HIS A 85 -20.50 12.16 8.32
CA HIS A 85 -21.90 12.12 8.75
C HIS A 85 -22.50 10.71 8.68
N GLY A 86 -21.71 9.69 8.35
CA GLY A 86 -22.14 8.30 8.26
C GLY A 86 -22.84 7.92 6.96
N ARG A 87 -22.85 8.81 5.96
CA ARG A 87 -23.48 8.53 4.66
C ARG A 87 -22.51 7.79 3.75
N PRO A 88 -22.94 6.74 3.04
CA PRO A 88 -22.11 6.07 2.05
C PRO A 88 -21.61 7.05 0.99
N LEU A 89 -20.34 6.90 0.59
CA LEU A 89 -19.85 7.62 -0.58
C LEU A 89 -20.54 7.12 -1.84
N SER A 90 -20.84 8.05 -2.75
CA SER A 90 -21.42 7.73 -4.06
C SER A 90 -20.42 7.10 -5.03
N THR A 91 -19.13 7.08 -4.68
CA THR A 91 -18.06 6.51 -5.50
C THR A 91 -18.10 4.98 -5.45
N THR A 92 -18.18 4.35 -6.62
CA THR A 92 -18.18 2.88 -6.78
C THR A 92 -16.78 2.24 -6.69
N GLY A 93 -15.73 3.03 -6.46
CA GLY A 93 -14.34 2.56 -6.37
C GLY A 93 -13.65 2.99 -5.08
N SER A 94 -12.33 2.79 -5.04
CA SER A 94 -11.52 3.14 -3.88
C SER A 94 -11.44 4.64 -3.67
N PHE A 95 -11.61 5.06 -2.42
CA PHE A 95 -11.51 6.43 -1.98
C PHE A 95 -10.09 6.76 -1.53
N ASN A 96 -9.57 7.91 -1.96
CA ASN A 96 -8.21 8.33 -1.65
C ASN A 96 -8.10 8.80 -0.19
N CYS A 97 -7.03 8.39 0.47
CA CYS A 97 -6.73 8.72 1.86
C CYS A 97 -5.41 9.49 1.94
N ASP A 98 -5.30 10.56 1.17
CA ASP A 98 -4.09 11.38 0.96
C ASP A 98 -3.68 12.24 2.17
N GLY A 99 -4.50 12.27 3.21
CA GLY A 99 -4.19 12.83 4.52
C GLY A 99 -3.61 11.81 5.51
N GLY A 100 -3.82 10.51 5.30
CA GLY A 100 -3.43 9.46 6.23
C GLY A 100 -4.38 8.26 6.23
N VAL A 101 -3.94 7.14 6.82
CA VAL A 101 -4.78 5.94 7.01
C VAL A 101 -4.43 5.27 8.34
N GLU A 102 -5.41 4.78 9.06
CA GLU A 102 -5.25 4.02 10.30
C GLU A 102 -6.17 2.79 10.29
N ASN A 103 -5.69 1.65 10.80
CA ASN A 103 -6.51 0.50 11.10
C ASN A 103 -6.89 0.50 12.59
N ASN A 104 -8.16 0.75 12.89
CA ASN A 104 -8.70 0.87 14.24
C ASN A 104 -10.01 0.07 14.38
N PRO A 105 -9.92 -1.27 14.49
CA PRO A 105 -11.09 -2.14 14.61
C PRO A 105 -11.83 -1.99 15.94
N GLU A 106 -11.17 -1.48 16.98
CA GLU A 106 -11.78 -1.26 18.29
C GLU A 106 -12.83 -0.15 18.25
N SER A 107 -12.60 0.92 17.48
CA SER A 107 -13.57 2.02 17.37
C SER A 107 -14.79 1.66 16.53
N ASN A 108 -14.63 0.79 15.52
CA ASN A 108 -15.70 0.36 14.64
C ASN A 108 -15.31 -0.94 13.92
N SER A 109 -15.84 -2.07 14.37
CA SER A 109 -15.53 -3.38 13.77
C SER A 109 -16.10 -3.56 12.36
N VAL A 110 -17.15 -2.82 11.99
CA VAL A 110 -17.78 -2.89 10.65
C VAL A 110 -16.98 -2.12 9.62
N ARG A 111 -16.38 -1.00 10.03
CA ARG A 111 -15.56 -0.10 9.19
C ARG A 111 -14.29 0.30 9.95
N PRO A 112 -13.34 -0.62 10.09
CA PRO A 112 -12.18 -0.46 10.96
C PRO A 112 -11.15 0.52 10.39
N ILE A 113 -11.20 0.81 9.09
CA ILE A 113 -10.21 1.68 8.44
C ILE A 113 -10.65 3.13 8.59
N ILE A 114 -9.83 3.94 9.26
CA ILE A 114 -9.95 5.39 9.24
C ILE A 114 -9.14 5.91 8.06
N CYS A 115 -9.81 6.61 7.16
CA CYS A 115 -9.24 7.21 5.96
C CYS A 115 -9.29 8.73 6.13
N TYR A 116 -8.13 9.38 6.18
CA TYR A 116 -8.05 10.83 6.21
C TYR A 116 -7.90 11.34 4.78
N HIS A 117 -8.91 12.02 4.27
CA HIS A 117 -8.91 12.63 2.94
C HIS A 117 -8.80 14.15 3.06
N LEU A 118 -8.01 14.78 2.20
CA LEU A 118 -7.84 16.23 2.26
C LEU A 118 -8.90 16.95 1.45
N GLU A 119 -9.78 17.67 2.16
CA GLU A 119 -10.74 18.58 1.56
C GLU A 119 -10.23 20.01 1.73
N ALA A 120 -9.90 20.66 0.60
CA ALA A 120 -9.28 21.99 0.61
C ALA A 120 -8.02 22.08 1.49
N GLY A 121 -7.26 20.99 1.60
CA GLY A 121 -6.04 20.89 2.41
C GLY A 121 -6.27 20.56 3.89
N VAL A 122 -7.52 20.37 4.32
CA VAL A 122 -7.87 19.98 5.69
C VAL A 122 -8.20 18.49 5.72
N PRO A 123 -7.59 17.70 6.63
CA PRO A 123 -7.89 16.28 6.75
C PRO A 123 -9.29 16.07 7.35
N MET A 124 -10.15 15.48 6.54
CA MET A 124 -11.49 15.03 6.92
C MET A 124 -11.49 13.53 7.15
N THR A 125 -12.26 13.08 8.15
CA THR A 125 -12.24 11.69 8.61
C THR A 125 -13.35 10.89 7.96
N TYR A 126 -12.96 9.87 7.19
CA TYR A 126 -13.84 8.89 6.58
C TYR A 126 -13.63 7.53 7.24
N ARG A 127 -14.66 6.70 7.27
CA ARG A 127 -14.55 5.32 7.75
C ARG A 127 -14.84 4.32 6.65
N CYS A 128 -13.96 3.35 6.46
CA CYS A 128 -13.98 2.42 5.35
C CYS A 128 -13.94 0.98 5.82
N LYS A 129 -14.46 0.07 4.99
CA LYS A 129 -14.54 -1.35 5.35
C LYS A 129 -13.22 -2.08 5.15
N THR A 130 -12.53 -1.77 4.06
CA THR A 130 -11.30 -2.47 3.65
C THR A 130 -10.29 -1.50 3.10
N ARG A 131 -9.00 -1.78 3.29
CA ARG A 131 -7.93 -1.08 2.56
C ARG A 131 -7.87 -1.60 1.12
N HIS A 132 -7.56 -0.70 0.20
CA HIS A 132 -7.29 -1.02 -1.21
C HIS A 132 -5.79 -0.87 -1.50
N LEU A 133 -5.24 0.33 -1.35
CA LEU A 133 -3.82 0.61 -1.57
C LEU A 133 -3.15 1.08 -0.28
N HIS A 134 -2.01 0.46 0.03
CA HIS A 134 -1.16 0.86 1.14
C HIS A 134 -0.09 1.85 0.68
N GLN A 135 0.29 2.78 1.55
CA GLN A 135 1.46 3.61 1.26
C GLN A 135 2.74 2.77 1.32
N ARG A 136 3.69 3.10 0.44
CA ARG A 136 5.03 2.51 0.42
C ARG A 136 6.09 3.55 0.73
N CYS A 137 7.04 3.17 1.56
CA CYS A 137 8.15 4.01 1.98
C CYS A 137 9.49 3.29 1.68
N PRO A 138 10.47 3.93 1.03
CA PRO A 138 11.78 3.34 0.82
C PRO A 138 12.44 3.04 2.17
N THR A 139 12.89 1.80 2.39
CA THR A 139 13.44 1.31 3.66
C THR A 139 14.66 2.13 4.09
N GLU A 140 15.52 2.50 3.13
CA GLU A 140 16.70 3.36 3.33
C GLU A 140 16.36 4.78 3.81
N SER A 141 15.12 5.23 3.58
CA SER A 141 14.67 6.57 3.98
C SER A 141 14.01 6.59 5.36
N CYS A 142 13.85 5.42 5.99
CA CYS A 142 13.07 5.21 7.20
C CYS A 142 13.95 4.82 8.39
N THR A 143 13.61 5.37 9.55
CA THR A 143 14.20 4.99 10.84
C THR A 143 13.12 4.39 11.71
N LYS A 144 13.37 3.19 12.25
CA LYS A 144 12.49 2.55 13.23
C LYS A 144 12.47 3.38 14.51
N ARG A 145 11.27 3.57 15.08
CA ARG A 145 11.05 4.29 16.33
C ARG A 145 11.04 3.34 17.54
#